data_AF-A0A341D6W8-F1
#
_entry.id   AF-A0A341D6W8-F1
#
_cell.length_a   1.000
_cell.length_b   1.000
_cell.length_c   1.000
_cell.angle_alpha   90.00
_cell.angle_beta   90.00
_cell.angle_gamma   90.00
#
_symmetry.space_group_name_H-M   'P 1'
#
loop_
_entity.id
_entity.type
_entity.pdbx_description
1 polymer ?
#
loop_
_entity_poly.entity_id
_entity_poly.type
_entity_poly.pdbx_seq_one_letter_code
_entity_poly.pdbx_strand_id
1 'polypeptide(L)'
;MGSKYQKSVRGPLTLWAFMLEVTLILIFFFFTSYETSVKEQKKLMRTYREFQDVIIMAVLGLGFLNTSLRRHCWSSVAFSLFVLALGVQLTVLLDGFLNQLSLRKMVLNLSSIQISTMSATSVLISVGVILGKVNLLQLLLMTLIEVTAFSATRMVGKEVFNTHIHNAVLAGGVAVGAPCYLIPSPWLAMVLGLLAGLISIWGAMYLQVCLQRTLDLHDTYGVQYTFGLPGLLGGITNIVLMALQVKWTKISTLGYQILTDSGAFSFTIIMGVGSGLLTGMLLNLKIWKSPHVVNYFNDQTFWKLAGEKTQGRPKNNLQTLERLSCRRGKRFFSMLLQRI
;
A
#
# COMPACT_ATOMS: atom_id res chain seq x y z
N MET A 1 -43.01 -6.93 12.05
CA MET A 1 -41.91 -7.70 11.40
C MET A 1 -41.25 -6.81 10.36
N GLY A 2 -40.16 -6.13 10.73
CA GLY A 2 -39.45 -5.20 9.83
C GLY A 2 -38.60 -5.93 8.80
N SER A 3 -38.61 -5.43 7.57
CA SER A 3 -37.91 -5.95 6.38
C SER A 3 -36.47 -6.39 6.67
N LYS A 4 -36.20 -7.69 6.44
CA LYS A 4 -34.91 -8.37 6.64
C LYS A 4 -34.02 -8.31 5.38
N TYR A 5 -34.11 -7.25 4.57
CA TYR A 5 -33.24 -7.03 3.41
C TYR A 5 -32.46 -5.72 3.56
N GLN A 6 -31.15 -5.86 3.73
CA GLN A 6 -30.21 -4.74 3.70
C GLN A 6 -30.33 -4.03 2.35
N LYS A 7 -30.76 -2.76 2.35
CA LYS A 7 -30.90 -1.92 1.15
C LYS A 7 -29.57 -1.96 0.36
N SER A 8 -29.63 -2.31 -0.92
CA SER A 8 -28.45 -2.44 -1.79
C SER A 8 -27.62 -1.16 -1.77
N VAL A 9 -26.44 -1.23 -1.14
CA VAL A 9 -25.47 -0.12 -1.05
C VAL A 9 -24.77 0.10 -2.40
N ARG A 10 -24.99 -0.79 -3.39
CA ARG A 10 -24.30 -0.82 -4.69
C ARG A 10 -24.61 0.40 -5.56
N GLY A 11 -25.86 0.84 -5.59
CA GLY A 11 -26.28 1.99 -6.41
C GLY A 11 -25.69 3.32 -5.92
N PRO A 12 -25.87 3.68 -4.64
CA PRO A 12 -25.30 4.91 -4.11
C PRO A 12 -23.77 4.94 -4.17
N LEU A 13 -23.10 3.84 -3.86
CA LEU A 13 -21.63 3.77 -3.81
C LEU A 13 -20.98 3.99 -5.18
N THR A 14 -21.56 3.42 -6.24
CA THR A 14 -21.05 3.60 -7.62
C THR A 14 -21.22 5.04 -8.10
N LEU A 15 -22.33 5.69 -7.73
CA LEU A 15 -22.53 7.12 -8.00
C LEU A 15 -21.51 7.99 -7.24
N TRP A 16 -21.26 7.72 -5.96
CA TRP A 16 -20.25 8.47 -5.19
C TRP A 16 -18.84 8.32 -5.76
N ALA A 17 -18.44 7.11 -6.16
CA ALA A 17 -17.15 6.88 -6.79
C ALA A 17 -17.02 7.62 -8.14
N PHE A 18 -18.08 7.61 -8.95
CA PHE A 18 -18.09 8.34 -10.22
C PHE A 18 -18.00 9.86 -10.02
N MET A 19 -18.75 10.41 -9.06
CA MET A 19 -18.69 11.84 -8.74
C MET A 19 -17.31 12.25 -8.22
N LEU A 20 -16.67 11.40 -7.40
CA LEU A 20 -15.31 11.61 -6.92
C LEU A 20 -14.31 11.64 -8.08
N GLU A 21 -14.40 10.69 -9.02
CA GLU A 21 -13.52 10.65 -10.19
C GLU A 21 -13.70 11.87 -11.10
N VAL A 22 -14.95 12.26 -11.40
CA VAL A 22 -15.22 13.48 -12.19
C VAL A 22 -14.66 14.72 -11.53
N THR A 23 -14.77 14.81 -10.20
CA THR A 23 -14.20 15.93 -9.43
C THR A 23 -12.68 15.95 -9.52
N LEU A 24 -12.02 14.80 -9.38
CA LEU A 24 -10.57 14.68 -9.54
C LEU A 24 -10.12 15.07 -10.95
N ILE A 25 -10.82 14.62 -12.00
CA ILE A 25 -10.51 14.99 -13.38
C ILE A 25 -10.58 16.52 -13.58
N LEU A 26 -11.63 17.17 -13.07
CA LEU A 26 -11.77 18.62 -13.14
C LEU A 26 -10.62 19.34 -12.41
N ILE A 27 -10.27 18.88 -11.21
CA ILE A 27 -9.15 19.45 -10.46
C ILE A 27 -7.84 19.28 -11.25
N PHE A 28 -7.56 18.09 -11.78
CA PHE A 28 -6.35 17.86 -12.57
C PHE A 28 -6.30 18.74 -13.82
N PHE A 29 -7.43 18.90 -14.51
CA PHE A 29 -7.51 19.75 -15.70
C PHE A 29 -7.14 21.22 -15.40
N PHE A 30 -7.59 21.77 -14.27
CA PHE A 30 -7.29 23.15 -13.90
C PHE A 30 -5.88 23.34 -13.32
N PHE A 31 -5.43 22.40 -12.49
CA PHE A 31 -4.24 22.57 -11.65
C PHE A 31 -2.97 21.91 -12.21
N THR A 32 -3.05 21.02 -13.20
CA THR A 32 -1.87 20.31 -13.71
C THR A 32 -1.46 20.76 -15.10
N SER A 33 -0.15 20.77 -15.36
CA SER A 33 0.45 20.98 -16.67
C SER A 33 1.55 19.94 -16.87
N TYR A 34 1.69 19.43 -18.09
CA TYR A 34 2.80 18.55 -18.43
C TYR A 34 4.06 19.35 -18.72
N GLU A 35 5.22 18.80 -18.35
CA GLU A 35 6.50 19.34 -18.78
C GLU A 35 6.68 19.11 -20.29
N THR A 36 6.85 20.20 -21.05
CA THR A 36 7.03 20.15 -22.52
C THR A 36 8.49 19.94 -22.95
N SER A 37 9.43 19.89 -22.01
CA SER A 37 10.87 19.86 -22.27
C SER A 37 11.41 18.42 -22.36
N VAL A 38 11.33 17.82 -23.56
CA VAL A 38 12.03 16.55 -23.88
C VAL A 38 13.50 16.85 -24.18
N LYS A 39 14.30 17.16 -23.17
CA LYS A 39 15.74 17.48 -23.38
C LYS A 39 16.68 16.26 -23.35
N GLU A 40 16.28 15.10 -22.81
CA GLU A 40 17.14 13.90 -22.80
C GLU A 40 16.37 12.57 -22.87
N GLN A 41 16.26 12.00 -24.08
CA GLN A 41 15.58 10.71 -24.33
C GLN A 41 16.13 9.54 -23.49
N LYS A 42 17.45 9.48 -23.26
CA LYS A 42 18.09 8.41 -22.47
C LYS A 42 17.71 8.47 -20.99
N LYS A 43 17.63 9.67 -20.41
CA LYS A 43 17.21 9.88 -19.01
C LYS A 43 15.74 9.52 -18.83
N LEU A 44 14.89 9.96 -19.76
CA LEU A 44 13.47 9.59 -19.79
C LEU A 44 13.27 8.07 -19.80
N MET A 45 14.02 7.35 -20.61
CA MET A 45 13.88 5.89 -20.76
C MET A 45 14.31 5.12 -19.50
N ARG A 46 15.35 5.58 -18.79
CA ARG A 46 15.73 5.00 -17.49
C ARG A 46 14.64 5.24 -16.44
N THR A 47 14.19 6.49 -16.28
CA THR A 47 13.12 6.82 -15.31
C THR A 47 11.82 6.08 -15.63
N TYR A 48 11.52 5.85 -16.92
CA TYR A 48 10.37 5.07 -17.33
C TYR A 48 10.46 3.60 -16.94
N ARG A 49 11.63 2.98 -17.07
CA ARG A 49 11.84 1.60 -16.63
C ARG A 49 11.68 1.46 -15.12
N GLU A 50 12.31 2.36 -14.35
CA GLU A 50 12.17 2.39 -12.89
C GLU A 50 10.70 2.60 -12.46
N PHE A 51 9.97 3.46 -13.17
CA PHE A 51 8.55 3.68 -12.96
C PHE A 51 7.69 2.43 -13.27
N GLN A 52 7.96 1.74 -14.38
CA GLN A 52 7.26 0.50 -14.72
C GLN A 52 7.47 -0.58 -13.66
N ASP A 53 8.70 -0.74 -13.17
CA ASP A 53 9.00 -1.71 -12.13
C ASP A 53 8.18 -1.45 -10.86
N VAL A 54 8.03 -0.18 -10.44
CA VAL A 54 7.20 0.22 -9.29
C VAL A 54 5.71 -0.06 -9.52
N ILE A 55 5.19 0.28 -10.70
CA ILE A 55 3.78 0.02 -11.02
C ILE A 55 3.51 -1.47 -11.06
N ILE A 56 4.39 -2.25 -11.68
CA ILE A 56 4.25 -3.71 -11.75
C ILE A 56 4.27 -4.29 -10.33
N MET A 57 5.17 -3.84 -9.48
CA MET A 57 5.21 -4.19 -8.07
C MET A 57 3.91 -3.83 -7.32
N ALA A 58 3.34 -2.65 -7.57
CA ALA A 58 2.12 -2.20 -6.90
C ALA A 58 0.88 -2.99 -7.38
N VAL A 59 0.71 -3.08 -8.70
CA VAL A 59 -0.43 -3.68 -9.39
C VAL A 59 -0.37 -5.20 -9.32
N LEU A 60 0.73 -5.81 -9.77
CA LEU A 60 0.91 -7.26 -9.83
C LEU A 60 1.38 -7.87 -8.52
N GLY A 61 2.24 -7.17 -7.77
CA GLY A 61 2.68 -7.63 -6.46
C GLY A 61 1.56 -7.51 -5.44
N LEU A 62 1.36 -6.31 -4.87
CA LEU A 62 0.43 -6.10 -3.76
C LEU A 62 -1.04 -6.29 -4.15
N GLY A 63 -1.44 -5.86 -5.36
CA GLY A 63 -2.82 -6.02 -5.84
C GLY A 63 -3.27 -7.48 -5.98
N PHE A 64 -2.38 -8.39 -6.39
CA PHE A 64 -2.71 -9.81 -6.53
C PHE A 64 -2.32 -10.67 -5.33
N LEU A 65 -1.31 -10.28 -4.53
CA LEU A 65 -1.00 -10.98 -3.28
C LEU A 65 -2.22 -11.06 -2.35
N ASN A 66 -3.03 -10.00 -2.35
CA ASN A 66 -4.28 -9.93 -1.61
C ASN A 66 -5.36 -10.92 -2.14
N THR A 67 -5.18 -11.58 -3.29
CA THR A 67 -6.15 -12.57 -3.81
C THR A 67 -6.04 -13.96 -3.19
N SER A 68 -5.31 -14.11 -2.10
CA SER A 68 -5.20 -15.39 -1.39
C SER A 68 -6.53 -15.85 -0.79
N LEU A 69 -7.47 -14.92 -0.53
CA LEU A 69 -8.81 -15.22 -0.01
C LEU A 69 -9.76 -15.78 -1.06
N ARG A 70 -10.11 -17.06 -0.91
CA ARG A 70 -10.90 -17.85 -1.88
C ARG A 70 -12.27 -17.28 -2.24
N ARG A 71 -12.95 -16.61 -1.31
CA ARG A 71 -14.28 -16.02 -1.49
C ARG A 71 -14.27 -14.50 -1.68
N HIS A 72 -13.09 -13.87 -1.64
CA HIS A 72 -12.91 -12.43 -1.75
C HIS A 72 -11.98 -12.01 -2.90
N CYS A 73 -11.68 -12.92 -3.83
CA CYS A 73 -10.69 -12.70 -4.89
C CYS A 73 -11.05 -11.48 -5.77
N TRP A 74 -12.32 -11.30 -6.14
CA TRP A 74 -12.74 -10.27 -7.09
C TRP A 74 -12.71 -8.87 -6.48
N SER A 75 -13.29 -8.73 -5.28
CA SER A 75 -13.26 -7.45 -4.59
C SER A 75 -11.85 -7.10 -4.15
N SER A 76 -11.02 -8.09 -3.77
CA SER A 76 -9.63 -7.83 -3.40
C SER A 76 -8.88 -7.17 -4.55
N VAL A 77 -8.90 -7.74 -5.77
CA VAL A 77 -8.22 -7.11 -6.93
C VAL A 77 -8.82 -5.74 -7.22
N ALA A 78 -10.14 -5.66 -7.33
CA ALA A 78 -10.81 -4.42 -7.73
C ALA A 78 -10.57 -3.28 -6.73
N PHE A 79 -10.70 -3.55 -5.44
CA PHE A 79 -10.49 -2.55 -4.39
C PHE A 79 -9.02 -2.16 -4.28
N SER A 80 -8.09 -3.11 -4.42
CA SER A 80 -6.66 -2.81 -4.45
C SER A 80 -6.26 -1.93 -5.64
N LEU A 81 -6.75 -2.22 -6.85
CA LEU A 81 -6.48 -1.39 -8.03
C LEU A 81 -7.11 0.00 -7.92
N PHE A 82 -8.32 0.07 -7.38
CA PHE A 82 -9.03 1.33 -7.18
C PHE A 82 -8.34 2.21 -6.14
N VAL A 83 -7.95 1.64 -4.99
CA VAL A 83 -7.16 2.31 -3.96
C VAL A 83 -5.82 2.81 -4.53
N LEU A 84 -5.15 2.01 -5.34
CA LEU A 84 -3.88 2.39 -5.97
C LEU A 84 -4.08 3.59 -6.92
N ALA A 85 -5.07 3.53 -7.81
CA ALA A 85 -5.34 4.61 -8.76
C ALA A 85 -5.68 5.92 -8.03
N LEU A 86 -6.59 5.86 -7.06
CA LEU A 86 -6.97 7.03 -6.27
C LEU A 86 -5.81 7.54 -5.40
N GLY A 87 -5.04 6.64 -4.79
CA GLY A 87 -3.88 7.00 -3.99
C GLY A 87 -2.84 7.77 -4.82
N VAL A 88 -2.58 7.35 -6.05
CA VAL A 88 -1.68 8.07 -6.97
C VAL A 88 -2.22 9.46 -7.29
N GLN A 89 -3.50 9.55 -7.70
CA GLN A 89 -4.14 10.83 -8.02
C GLN A 89 -4.14 11.80 -6.84
N LEU A 90 -4.51 11.33 -5.65
CA LEU A 90 -4.51 12.13 -4.42
C LEU A 90 -3.10 12.56 -4.02
N THR A 91 -2.11 11.68 -4.13
CA THR A 91 -0.72 12.02 -3.78
C THR A 91 -0.17 13.09 -4.72
N VAL A 92 -0.35 12.94 -6.04
CA VAL A 92 0.10 13.95 -7.01
C VAL A 92 -0.49 15.32 -6.69
N LEU A 93 -1.78 15.35 -6.34
CA LEU A 93 -2.49 16.58 -6.01
C LEU A 93 -1.97 17.20 -4.70
N LEU A 94 -1.84 16.38 -3.64
CA LEU A 94 -1.33 16.81 -2.34
C LEU A 94 0.11 17.30 -2.42
N ASP A 95 0.95 16.59 -3.15
CA ASP A 95 2.37 16.94 -3.33
C ASP A 95 2.51 18.28 -4.06
N GLY A 96 1.67 18.52 -5.06
CA GLY A 96 1.63 19.80 -5.74
C GLY A 96 1.16 20.93 -4.83
N PHE A 97 0.11 20.72 -4.03
CA PHE A 97 -0.38 21.75 -3.10
C PHE A 97 0.59 22.04 -1.96
N LEU A 98 1.21 21.01 -1.38
CA LEU A 98 2.10 21.17 -0.24
C LEU A 98 3.45 21.77 -0.64
N ASN A 99 4.01 21.41 -1.80
CA ASN A 99 5.30 21.97 -2.26
C ASN A 99 5.15 23.34 -2.93
N GLN A 100 3.98 23.67 -3.46
CA GLN A 100 3.76 24.88 -4.24
C GLN A 100 2.46 25.56 -3.78
N LEU A 101 2.56 26.24 -2.63
CA LEU A 101 1.48 27.05 -2.02
C LEU A 101 0.95 28.18 -2.92
N SER A 102 1.64 28.49 -4.03
CA SER A 102 1.20 29.46 -5.03
C SER A 102 0.35 28.76 -6.10
N LEU A 103 -0.83 29.34 -6.43
CA LEU A 103 -1.84 28.91 -7.42
C LEU A 103 -1.36 28.67 -8.88
N ARG A 104 -0.05 28.47 -9.09
CA ARG A 104 0.55 28.15 -10.39
C ARG A 104 0.29 26.68 -10.74
N LYS A 105 0.15 26.39 -12.04
CA LYS A 105 -0.01 25.02 -12.56
C LYS A 105 1.14 24.12 -12.11
N MET A 106 0.80 22.98 -11.53
CA MET A 106 1.71 21.94 -11.06
C MET A 106 2.31 21.20 -12.26
N VAL A 107 3.63 21.16 -12.36
CA VAL A 107 4.32 20.47 -13.46
C VAL A 107 4.42 18.98 -13.15
N LEU A 108 3.80 18.14 -13.99
CA LEU A 108 3.79 16.69 -13.84
C LEU A 108 4.99 16.05 -14.53
N ASN A 109 5.85 15.43 -13.73
CA ASN A 109 7.04 14.71 -14.16
C ASN A 109 6.93 13.23 -13.82
N LEU A 110 7.63 12.40 -14.59
CA LEU A 110 7.63 10.94 -14.39
C LEU A 110 8.16 10.54 -13.00
N SER A 111 9.16 11.28 -12.49
CA SER A 111 9.68 11.10 -11.12
C SER A 111 8.64 11.44 -10.05
N SER A 112 7.81 12.46 -10.28
CA SER A 112 6.73 12.83 -9.36
C SER A 112 5.68 11.74 -9.31
N ILE A 113 5.29 11.20 -10.48
CA ILE A 113 4.35 10.07 -10.55
C ILE A 113 4.96 8.84 -9.86
N GLN A 114 6.25 8.55 -10.07
CA GLN A 114 6.95 7.44 -9.40
C GLN A 114 6.88 7.57 -7.87
N ILE A 115 7.20 8.74 -7.31
CA ILE A 115 7.09 9.03 -5.88
C ILE A 115 5.64 8.91 -5.40
N SER A 116 4.67 9.38 -6.19
CA SER A 116 3.25 9.23 -5.86
C SER A 116 2.80 7.77 -5.84
N THR A 117 3.28 6.93 -6.76
CA THR A 117 3.06 5.47 -6.70
C THR A 117 3.67 4.83 -5.47
N MET A 118 4.84 5.29 -4.99
CA MET A 118 5.43 4.78 -3.74
C MET A 118 4.55 5.09 -2.52
N SER A 119 4.00 6.31 -2.43
CA SER A 119 3.02 6.64 -1.39
C SER A 119 1.74 5.83 -1.51
N ALA A 120 1.23 5.63 -2.72
CA ALA A 120 0.03 4.79 -2.92
C ALA A 120 0.29 3.31 -2.55
N THR A 121 1.53 2.81 -2.74
CA THR A 121 1.89 1.46 -2.30
C THR A 121 1.91 1.30 -0.78
N SER A 122 2.26 2.33 0.00
CA SER A 122 2.18 2.23 1.47
C SER A 122 0.74 2.04 1.93
N VAL A 123 -0.20 2.77 1.33
CA VAL A 123 -1.64 2.59 1.57
C VAL A 123 -2.10 1.19 1.20
N LEU A 124 -1.58 0.65 0.09
CA LEU A 124 -1.93 -0.69 -0.35
C LEU A 124 -1.43 -1.78 0.62
N ILE A 125 -0.27 -1.56 1.25
CA ILE A 125 0.25 -2.40 2.35
C ILE A 125 -0.71 -2.32 3.54
N SER A 126 -1.11 -1.13 3.98
CA SER A 126 -2.03 -0.95 5.12
C SER A 126 -3.43 -1.51 4.86
N VAL A 127 -3.95 -1.36 3.64
CA VAL A 127 -5.22 -1.97 3.21
C VAL A 127 -5.18 -3.48 3.35
N GLY A 128 -4.01 -4.11 3.21
CA GLY A 128 -3.83 -5.54 3.40
C GLY A 128 -4.20 -6.04 4.81
N VAL A 129 -4.13 -5.20 5.84
CA VAL A 129 -4.52 -5.57 7.20
C VAL A 129 -6.04 -5.75 7.31
N ILE A 130 -6.80 -4.84 6.71
CA ILE A 130 -8.25 -4.69 6.93
C ILE A 130 -9.13 -5.24 5.79
N LEU A 131 -8.52 -5.63 4.66
CA LEU A 131 -9.25 -6.03 3.46
C LEU A 131 -10.23 -7.17 3.74
N GLY A 132 -11.47 -7.06 3.26
CA GLY A 132 -12.53 -8.05 3.49
C GLY A 132 -13.33 -7.89 4.78
N LYS A 133 -12.95 -6.95 5.66
CA LYS A 133 -13.76 -6.50 6.79
C LYS A 133 -14.35 -5.10 6.60
N VAL A 134 -13.79 -4.31 5.68
CA VAL A 134 -14.18 -2.92 5.43
C VAL A 134 -14.89 -2.72 4.09
N ASN A 135 -15.70 -1.68 4.02
CA ASN A 135 -16.39 -1.25 2.79
C ASN A 135 -15.49 -0.35 1.93
N LEU A 136 -15.83 -0.19 0.64
CA LEU A 136 -15.09 0.69 -0.29
C LEU A 136 -15.01 2.14 0.21
N LEU A 137 -16.07 2.65 0.85
CA LEU A 137 -16.10 4.00 1.40
C LEU A 137 -15.14 4.17 2.59
N GLN A 138 -14.96 3.13 3.39
CA GLN A 138 -13.97 3.12 4.47
C GLN A 138 -12.55 3.07 3.91
N LEU A 139 -12.34 2.29 2.83
CA LEU A 139 -11.07 2.28 2.10
C LEU A 139 -10.75 3.68 1.54
N LEU A 140 -11.72 4.37 0.93
CA LEU A 140 -11.55 5.75 0.44
C LEU A 140 -11.06 6.71 1.53
N LEU A 141 -11.70 6.71 2.70
CA LEU A 141 -11.29 7.59 3.80
C LEU A 141 -9.91 7.23 4.34
N MET A 142 -9.63 5.94 4.49
CA MET A 142 -8.32 5.46 4.87
C MET A 142 -7.26 5.96 3.87
N THR A 143 -7.50 5.85 2.56
CA THR A 143 -6.58 6.34 1.55
C THR A 143 -6.31 7.83 1.70
N LEU A 144 -7.34 8.64 1.95
CA LEU A 144 -7.18 10.08 2.09
C LEU A 144 -6.32 10.44 3.32
N ILE A 145 -6.58 9.83 4.46
CA ILE A 145 -5.85 10.12 5.71
C ILE A 145 -4.43 9.59 5.63
N GLU A 146 -4.23 8.40 5.09
CA GLU A 146 -2.91 7.78 5.04
C GLU A 146 -2.00 8.45 3.99
N VAL A 147 -2.53 8.80 2.81
CA VAL A 147 -1.74 9.56 1.81
C VAL A 147 -1.35 10.93 2.35
N THR A 148 -2.26 11.63 3.04
CA THR A 148 -1.94 12.95 3.64
C THR A 148 -0.88 12.81 4.73
N ALA A 149 -1.02 11.84 5.63
CA ALA A 149 -0.03 11.56 6.68
C ALA A 149 1.33 11.17 6.09
N PHE A 150 1.35 10.31 5.08
CA PHE A 150 2.59 9.87 4.43
C PHE A 150 3.26 11.01 3.67
N SER A 151 2.51 11.81 2.90
CA SER A 151 3.06 12.96 2.17
C SER A 151 3.64 13.99 3.14
N ALA A 152 2.95 14.30 4.24
CA ALA A 152 3.45 15.17 5.30
C ALA A 152 4.72 14.60 5.96
N THR A 153 4.71 13.32 6.32
CA THR A 153 5.87 12.64 6.93
C THR A 153 7.08 12.71 6.00
N ARG A 154 6.87 12.48 4.71
CA ARG A 154 7.91 12.52 3.68
C ARG A 154 8.45 13.93 3.46
N MET A 155 7.59 14.96 3.49
CA MET A 155 8.04 16.34 3.37
C MET A 155 8.91 16.77 4.55
N VAL A 156 8.47 16.47 5.78
CA VAL A 156 9.29 16.70 6.98
C VAL A 156 10.58 15.86 6.90
N GLY A 157 10.48 14.61 6.45
CA GLY A 157 11.60 13.70 6.19
C GLY A 157 12.66 14.28 5.25
N LYS A 158 12.21 14.95 4.19
CA LYS A 158 13.08 15.57 3.19
C LYS A 158 13.68 16.89 3.67
N GLU A 159 12.86 17.79 4.21
CA GLU A 159 13.30 19.13 4.60
C GLU A 159 14.12 19.13 5.91
N VAL A 160 13.75 18.30 6.88
CA VAL A 160 14.37 18.26 8.21
C VAL A 160 15.48 17.20 8.28
N PHE A 161 15.23 16.02 7.72
CA PHE A 161 16.13 14.87 7.87
C PHE A 161 16.90 14.50 6.58
N ASN A 162 16.66 15.19 5.46
CA ASN A 162 17.30 14.94 4.16
C ASN A 162 17.24 13.45 3.71
N THR A 163 16.12 12.79 3.99
CA THR A 163 15.94 11.35 3.69
C THR A 163 15.41 11.12 2.28
N HIS A 164 15.77 9.98 1.68
CA HIS A 164 15.32 9.54 0.36
C HIS A 164 14.46 8.27 0.45
N ILE A 165 13.48 8.15 -0.45
CA ILE A 165 12.57 7.01 -0.50
C ILE A 165 13.22 5.87 -1.29
N HIS A 166 13.11 4.66 -0.76
CA HIS A 166 13.58 3.43 -1.39
C HIS A 166 12.42 2.46 -1.61
N ASN A 167 12.50 1.65 -2.67
CA ASN A 167 11.44 0.70 -3.05
C ASN A 167 11.75 -0.72 -2.60
N ALA A 168 10.72 -1.41 -2.10
CA ALA A 168 10.82 -2.80 -1.68
C ALA A 168 9.46 -3.49 -1.56
N VAL A 169 9.41 -4.81 -1.83
CA VAL A 169 8.13 -5.57 -1.96
C VAL A 169 8.09 -6.86 -1.14
N LEU A 170 9.25 -7.46 -0.86
CA LEU A 170 9.36 -8.72 -0.13
C LEU A 170 10.20 -8.50 1.11
N ALA A 171 10.00 -9.29 2.18
CA ALA A 171 10.68 -9.11 3.47
C ALA A 171 12.19 -8.81 3.34
N GLY A 172 12.93 -9.57 2.51
CA GLY A 172 14.34 -9.30 2.26
C GLY A 172 14.61 -7.96 1.54
N GLY A 173 13.81 -7.62 0.53
CA GLY A 173 13.88 -6.30 -0.10
C GLY A 173 13.52 -5.17 0.86
N VAL A 174 12.53 -5.36 1.74
CA VAL A 174 12.09 -4.38 2.73
C VAL A 174 13.19 -4.12 3.75
N ALA A 175 13.87 -5.17 4.21
CA ALA A 175 15.02 -5.05 5.10
C ALA A 175 16.24 -4.42 4.42
N VAL A 176 16.50 -4.74 3.15
CA VAL A 176 17.62 -4.16 2.39
C VAL A 176 17.34 -2.73 1.93
N GLY A 177 16.07 -2.30 1.87
CA GLY A 177 15.65 -1.03 1.27
C GLY A 177 16.38 0.20 1.82
N ALA A 178 16.31 0.45 3.13
CA ALA A 178 17.00 1.60 3.74
C ALA A 178 18.54 1.50 3.65
N PRO A 179 19.19 0.38 4.03
CA PRO A 179 20.65 0.30 4.00
C PRO A 179 21.27 0.04 2.62
N CYS A 180 20.50 -0.04 1.52
CA CYS A 180 21.00 -0.58 0.25
C CYS A 180 22.22 0.17 -0.30
N TYR A 181 22.30 1.48 -0.07
CA TYR A 181 23.42 2.33 -0.51
C TYR A 181 24.65 2.24 0.40
N LEU A 182 24.48 1.71 1.63
CA LEU A 182 25.56 1.52 2.60
C LEU A 182 26.17 0.13 2.54
N ILE A 183 25.50 -0.87 1.95
CA ILE A 183 25.99 -2.25 1.92
C ILE A 183 27.22 -2.35 0.99
N PRO A 184 28.43 -2.63 1.53
CA PRO A 184 29.65 -2.66 0.73
C PRO A 184 29.82 -3.99 -0.04
N SER A 185 29.23 -5.08 0.45
CA SER A 185 29.49 -6.42 -0.05
C SER A 185 28.22 -7.26 -0.16
N PRO A 186 28.02 -8.03 -1.25
CA PRO A 186 26.77 -8.78 -1.50
C PRO A 186 26.38 -9.76 -0.39
N TRP A 187 27.33 -10.39 0.30
CA TRP A 187 27.04 -11.36 1.36
C TRP A 187 26.27 -10.73 2.54
N LEU A 188 26.48 -9.44 2.82
CA LEU A 188 25.73 -8.72 3.85
C LEU A 188 24.26 -8.58 3.47
N ALA A 189 23.97 -8.27 2.20
CA ALA A 189 22.60 -8.24 1.69
C ALA A 189 21.95 -9.64 1.73
N MET A 190 22.71 -10.70 1.44
CA MET A 190 22.23 -12.09 1.54
C MET A 190 21.86 -12.46 2.99
N VAL A 191 22.72 -12.14 3.96
CA VAL A 191 22.46 -12.39 5.38
C VAL A 191 21.25 -11.59 5.86
N LEU A 192 21.16 -10.31 5.49
CA LEU A 192 20.03 -9.45 5.86
C LEU A 192 18.72 -9.97 5.28
N GLY A 193 18.72 -10.42 4.03
CA GLY A 193 17.57 -11.05 3.39
C GLY A 193 17.14 -12.35 4.07
N LEU A 194 18.10 -13.19 4.48
CA LEU A 194 17.83 -14.43 5.21
C LEU A 194 17.24 -14.15 6.60
N LEU A 195 17.80 -13.20 7.34
CA LEU A 195 17.28 -12.77 8.64
C LEU A 195 15.86 -12.23 8.52
N ALA A 196 15.60 -11.39 7.52
CA ALA A 196 14.25 -10.89 7.24
C ALA A 196 13.26 -12.01 6.92
N GLY A 197 13.68 -13.03 6.16
CA GLY A 197 12.87 -14.21 5.87
C GLY A 197 12.55 -15.03 7.13
N LEU A 198 13.54 -15.27 7.99
CA LEU A 198 13.34 -15.97 9.26
C LEU A 198 12.40 -15.21 10.21
N ILE A 199 12.57 -13.89 10.32
CA ILE A 199 11.69 -13.03 11.11
C ILE A 199 10.26 -13.09 10.58
N SER A 200 10.07 -13.08 9.26
CA SER A 200 8.74 -13.20 8.64
C SER A 200 8.11 -14.57 8.92
N ILE A 201 8.85 -15.67 8.84
CA ILE A 201 8.35 -17.03 9.14
C ILE A 201 7.98 -17.15 10.62
N TRP A 202 8.86 -16.69 11.51
CA TRP A 202 8.62 -16.72 12.95
C TRP A 202 7.42 -15.87 13.35
N GLY A 203 7.28 -14.70 12.71
CA GLY A 203 6.14 -13.81 12.88
C GLY A 203 4.83 -14.46 12.45
N ALA A 204 4.81 -15.16 11.32
CA ALA A 204 3.63 -15.87 10.85
C ALA A 204 3.20 -17.01 11.79
N MET A 205 4.16 -17.73 12.39
CA MET A 205 3.87 -18.86 13.28
C MET A 205 3.46 -18.44 14.69
N TYR A 206 4.20 -17.52 15.30
CA TYR A 206 4.05 -17.20 16.72
C TYR A 206 3.45 -15.83 16.96
N LEU A 207 3.95 -14.79 16.28
CA LEU A 207 3.50 -13.42 16.55
C LEU A 207 2.04 -13.24 16.16
N GLN A 208 1.63 -13.70 14.97
CA GLN A 208 0.24 -13.61 14.51
C GLN A 208 -0.73 -14.29 15.48
N VAL A 209 -0.37 -15.50 15.95
CA VAL A 209 -1.20 -16.28 16.89
C VAL A 209 -1.29 -15.57 18.25
N CYS A 210 -0.18 -15.00 18.73
CA CYS A 210 -0.16 -14.25 19.99
C CYS A 210 -0.96 -12.95 19.89
N LEU A 211 -0.80 -12.20 18.79
CA LEU A 211 -1.50 -10.93 18.55
C LEU A 211 -3.01 -11.13 18.53
N GLN A 212 -3.45 -12.20 17.85
CA GLN A 212 -4.86 -12.57 17.77
C GLN A 212 -5.42 -13.04 19.11
N ARG A 213 -4.65 -13.81 19.89
CA ARG A 213 -5.12 -14.36 21.18
C ARG A 213 -5.13 -13.34 22.32
N THR A 214 -4.16 -12.42 22.33
CA THR A 214 -3.90 -11.52 23.47
C THR A 214 -4.47 -10.12 23.25
N LEU A 215 -4.44 -9.61 22.02
CA LEU A 215 -4.83 -8.23 21.69
C LEU A 215 -6.08 -8.16 20.78
N ASP A 216 -6.65 -9.30 20.37
CA ASP A 216 -7.72 -9.42 19.38
C ASP A 216 -7.44 -8.68 18.04
N LEU A 217 -6.17 -8.39 17.79
CA LEU A 217 -5.72 -7.72 16.58
C LEU A 217 -5.65 -8.74 15.45
N HIS A 218 -6.39 -8.45 14.39
CA HIS A 218 -6.46 -9.31 13.22
C HIS A 218 -5.74 -8.65 12.05
N ASP A 219 -4.72 -9.34 11.56
CA ASP A 219 -4.02 -8.99 10.32
C ASP A 219 -4.38 -10.02 9.23
N THR A 220 -5.05 -9.58 8.16
CA THR A 220 -5.63 -10.46 7.14
C THR A 220 -4.57 -11.11 6.24
N TYR A 221 -3.56 -10.35 5.81
CA TYR A 221 -2.48 -10.85 4.95
C TYR A 221 -1.12 -10.94 5.65
N GLY A 222 -1.05 -10.63 6.95
CA GLY A 222 0.21 -10.74 7.68
C GLY A 222 1.20 -9.63 7.34
N VAL A 223 0.66 -8.44 7.11
CA VAL A 223 1.42 -7.24 6.78
C VAL A 223 2.48 -6.95 7.83
N GLN A 224 2.16 -7.14 9.12
CA GLN A 224 3.06 -6.81 10.21
C GLN A 224 4.37 -7.61 10.17
N TYR A 225 4.30 -8.92 9.91
CA TYR A 225 5.50 -9.76 9.85
C TYR A 225 6.18 -9.78 8.48
N THR A 226 5.47 -9.40 7.41
CA THR A 226 6.01 -9.37 6.04
C THR A 226 6.68 -8.03 5.70
N PHE A 227 6.14 -6.91 6.20
CA PHE A 227 6.59 -5.56 5.91
C PHE A 227 7.03 -4.81 7.17
N GLY A 228 6.25 -4.89 8.26
CA GLY A 228 6.54 -4.15 9.49
C GLY A 228 7.85 -4.54 10.16
N LEU A 229 8.01 -5.82 10.55
CA LEU A 229 9.22 -6.30 11.21
C LEU A 229 10.46 -6.25 10.30
N PRO A 230 10.41 -6.65 9.02
CA PRO A 230 11.55 -6.50 8.12
C PRO A 230 11.91 -5.02 7.88
N GLY A 231 10.93 -4.11 7.86
CA GLY A 231 11.18 -2.66 7.76
C GLY A 231 11.89 -2.11 8.99
N LEU A 232 11.48 -2.55 10.18
CA LEU A 232 12.18 -2.24 11.44
C LEU A 232 13.63 -2.76 11.41
N LEU A 233 13.83 -4.00 10.97
CA LEU A 233 15.16 -4.59 10.80
C LEU A 233 16.02 -3.76 9.84
N GLY A 234 15.46 -3.32 8.72
CA GLY A 234 16.16 -2.49 7.73
C GLY A 234 16.57 -1.12 8.27
N GLY A 235 15.67 -0.43 8.99
CA GLY A 235 15.98 0.84 9.63
C GLY A 235 17.09 0.74 10.69
N ILE A 236 17.02 -0.28 11.54
CA ILE A 236 18.08 -0.57 12.53
C ILE A 236 19.40 -0.88 11.83
N THR A 237 19.35 -1.70 10.77
CA THR A 237 20.55 -2.08 10.01
C THR A 237 21.19 -0.87 9.31
N ASN A 238 20.39 0.09 8.82
CA ASN A 238 20.89 1.35 8.27
C ASN A 238 21.71 2.12 9.32
N ILE A 239 21.15 2.34 10.51
CA ILE A 239 21.81 3.05 11.61
C ILE A 239 23.10 2.33 12.03
N VAL A 240 23.06 1.00 12.15
CA VAL A 240 24.22 0.19 12.54
C VAL A 240 25.32 0.22 11.47
N LEU A 241 25.00 0.04 10.19
CA LEU A 241 25.99 0.11 9.11
C LEU A 241 26.64 1.47 9.04
N MET A 242 25.86 2.53 9.23
CA MET A 242 26.35 3.90 9.24
C MET A 242 27.29 4.15 10.44
N ALA A 243 26.98 3.58 11.60
CA ALA A 243 27.85 3.61 12.79
C ALA A 243 29.12 2.74 12.64
N LEU A 244 29.08 1.64 11.87
CA LEU A 244 30.25 0.79 11.65
C LEU A 244 31.22 1.36 10.61
N GLN A 245 30.73 2.19 9.68
CA GLN A 245 31.56 2.86 8.67
C GLN A 245 32.29 4.11 9.19
N VAL A 246 32.34 4.32 10.51
CA VAL A 246 33.03 5.44 11.15
C VAL A 246 34.50 5.47 10.72
N LYS A 247 34.83 6.45 9.86
CA LYS A 247 36.20 6.97 9.77
C LYS A 247 36.38 8.00 10.87
N TRP A 248 37.31 7.72 11.79
CA TRP A 248 37.68 8.55 12.94
C TRP A 248 38.03 10.02 12.62
N THR A 249 38.18 10.36 11.33
CA THR A 249 38.50 11.70 10.84
C THR A 249 37.28 12.63 10.66
N LYS A 250 36.02 12.15 10.77
CA LYS A 250 34.79 12.96 10.61
C LYS A 250 33.68 12.61 11.62
N ILE A 251 34.03 12.53 12.91
CA ILE A 251 33.10 12.13 13.99
C ILE A 251 31.89 13.07 14.11
N SER A 252 32.08 14.39 13.98
CA SER A 252 30.99 15.37 14.13
C SER A 252 29.94 15.30 13.02
N THR A 253 30.37 15.21 11.76
CA THR A 253 29.46 15.13 10.60
C THR A 253 28.70 13.81 10.58
N LEU A 254 29.37 12.69 10.85
CA LEU A 254 28.74 11.38 10.83
C LEU A 254 27.81 11.16 12.04
N GLY A 255 28.19 11.67 13.23
CA GLY A 255 27.34 11.63 14.42
C GLY A 255 26.04 12.40 14.21
N TYR A 256 26.10 13.55 13.52
CA TYR A 256 24.90 14.29 13.13
C TYR A 256 24.01 13.48 12.17
N GLN A 257 24.59 12.82 11.17
CA GLN A 257 23.81 12.01 10.22
C GLN A 257 23.14 10.80 10.88
N ILE A 258 23.83 10.12 11.81
CA ILE A 258 23.23 9.03 12.59
C ILE A 258 22.07 9.54 13.44
N LEU A 259 22.23 10.72 14.07
CA LEU A 259 21.19 11.34 14.86
C LEU A 259 19.98 11.72 13.99
N THR A 260 20.19 12.28 12.79
CA THR A 260 19.11 12.62 11.87
C THR A 260 18.40 11.39 11.36
N ASP A 261 19.11 10.32 10.99
CA ASP A 261 18.50 9.08 10.50
C ASP A 261 17.71 8.37 11.60
N SER A 262 18.26 8.32 12.82
CA SER A 262 17.55 7.80 14.00
C SER A 262 16.32 8.66 14.34
N GLY A 263 16.43 9.97 14.20
CA GLY A 263 15.33 10.92 14.38
C GLY A 263 14.22 10.70 13.35
N ALA A 264 14.58 10.56 12.06
CA ALA A 264 13.65 10.29 10.98
C ALA A 264 12.93 8.96 11.14
N PHE A 265 13.66 7.92 11.55
CA PHE A 265 13.10 6.60 11.83
C PHE A 265 12.08 6.65 12.96
N SER A 266 12.43 7.31 14.07
CA SER A 266 11.55 7.48 15.22
C SER A 266 10.30 8.30 14.86
N PHE A 267 10.48 9.39 14.11
CA PHE A 267 9.39 10.24 13.63
C PHE A 267 8.41 9.45 12.74
N THR A 268 8.93 8.60 11.84
CA THR A 268 8.11 7.76 10.96
C THR A 268 7.24 6.79 11.75
N ILE A 269 7.79 6.17 12.80
CA ILE A 269 7.02 5.27 13.69
C ILE A 269 5.91 6.03 14.40
N ILE A 270 6.20 7.21 14.95
CA ILE A 270 5.22 8.05 15.66
C ILE A 270 4.10 8.46 14.72
N MET A 271 4.42 8.96 13.52
CA MET A 271 3.43 9.36 12.52
C MET A 271 2.60 8.16 12.03
N GLY A 272 3.23 7.01 11.80
CA GLY A 272 2.53 5.78 11.39
C GLY A 272 1.54 5.29 12.44
N VAL A 273 1.97 5.19 13.71
CA VAL A 273 1.09 4.78 14.81
C VAL A 273 -0.03 5.80 15.05
N GLY A 274 0.32 7.10 15.09
CA GLY A 274 -0.65 8.18 15.32
C GLY A 274 -1.72 8.26 14.22
N SER A 275 -1.30 8.26 12.95
CA SER A 275 -2.24 8.28 11.81
C SER A 275 -3.06 6.99 11.72
N GLY A 276 -2.47 5.83 12.02
CA GLY A 276 -3.18 4.55 12.08
C GLY A 276 -4.25 4.50 13.16
N LEU A 277 -3.96 4.99 14.37
CA LEU A 277 -4.94 5.10 15.46
C LEU A 277 -6.07 6.06 15.11
N LEU A 278 -5.73 7.26 14.60
CA LEU A 278 -6.72 8.24 14.16
C LEU A 278 -7.65 7.66 13.08
N THR A 279 -7.07 6.99 12.09
CA THR A 279 -7.82 6.35 11.01
C THR A 279 -8.71 5.25 11.56
N GLY A 280 -8.19 4.38 12.43
CA GLY A 280 -8.99 3.33 13.08
C GLY A 280 -10.18 3.87 13.87
N MET A 281 -9.99 4.95 14.63
CA MET A 281 -11.07 5.63 15.36
C MET A 281 -12.15 6.18 14.41
N LEU A 282 -11.75 6.82 13.31
CA LEU A 282 -12.66 7.37 12.31
C LEU A 282 -13.45 6.28 11.57
N LEU A 283 -12.79 5.16 11.25
CA LEU A 283 -13.43 4.02 10.58
C LEU A 283 -14.43 3.29 11.49
N ASN A 284 -14.22 3.33 12.82
CA ASN A 284 -15.11 2.71 13.80
C ASN A 284 -16.41 3.50 14.04
N LEU A 285 -16.55 4.72 13.48
CA LEU A 285 -17.78 5.49 13.58
C LEU A 285 -18.94 4.75 12.88
N LYS A 286 -20.10 4.66 13.57
CA LYS A 286 -21.30 3.93 13.09
C LYS A 286 -21.93 4.50 11.80
N ILE A 287 -21.41 5.62 11.30
CA ILE A 287 -21.85 6.29 10.07
C ILE A 287 -21.61 5.40 8.84
N TRP A 288 -20.58 4.54 8.87
CA TRP A 288 -20.02 3.92 7.67
C TRP A 288 -20.70 2.62 7.19
N LYS A 289 -21.80 2.17 7.83
CA LYS A 289 -22.53 0.94 7.48
C LYS A 289 -21.60 -0.23 7.15
N SER A 290 -20.64 -0.53 8.04
CA SER A 290 -19.70 -1.63 7.90
C SER A 290 -20.44 -2.94 7.59
N PRO A 291 -19.87 -3.82 6.75
CA PRO A 291 -20.47 -5.12 6.49
C PRO A 291 -20.65 -5.89 7.80
N HIS A 292 -21.78 -6.58 7.94
CA HIS A 292 -21.99 -7.46 9.10
C HIS A 292 -20.94 -8.58 9.10
N VAL A 293 -20.51 -8.99 10.30
CA VAL A 293 -19.49 -10.04 10.53
C VAL A 293 -19.74 -11.33 9.74
N VAL A 294 -21.01 -11.69 9.52
CA VAL A 294 -21.43 -12.87 8.74
C VAL A 294 -21.01 -12.80 7.27
N ASN A 295 -20.79 -11.59 6.75
CA ASN A 295 -20.46 -11.32 5.35
C ASN A 295 -18.98 -10.96 5.12
N TYR A 296 -18.13 -11.08 6.14
CA TYR A 296 -16.69 -10.85 5.97
C TYR A 296 -16.11 -11.80 4.93
N PHE A 297 -15.18 -11.28 4.12
CA PHE A 297 -14.46 -12.03 3.08
C PHE A 297 -15.37 -12.71 2.02
N ASN A 298 -16.55 -12.15 1.75
CA ASN A 298 -17.49 -12.69 0.77
C ASN A 298 -17.78 -11.69 -0.35
N ASP A 299 -17.37 -11.99 -1.58
CA ASP A 299 -17.60 -11.17 -2.77
C ASP A 299 -19.08 -11.01 -3.13
N GLN A 300 -19.96 -11.90 -2.64
CA GLN A 300 -21.40 -11.87 -2.93
C GLN A 300 -22.08 -10.60 -2.40
N THR A 301 -21.50 -9.89 -1.44
CA THR A 301 -22.02 -8.58 -1.00
C THR A 301 -21.84 -7.50 -2.07
N PHE A 302 -20.74 -7.53 -2.81
CA PHE A 302 -20.37 -6.47 -3.77
C PHE A 302 -20.66 -6.84 -5.22
N TRP A 303 -20.48 -8.10 -5.61
CA TRP A 303 -20.59 -8.55 -7.00
C TRP A 303 -21.85 -9.40 -7.25
N LYS A 304 -22.35 -9.38 -8.49
CA LYS A 304 -23.28 -10.41 -8.98
C LYS A 304 -22.44 -11.53 -9.57
N LEU A 305 -22.36 -12.67 -8.89
CA LEU A 305 -21.60 -13.83 -9.36
C LEU A 305 -22.42 -14.64 -10.37
N ALA A 306 -21.79 -15.07 -11.47
CA ALA A 306 -22.41 -15.96 -12.45
C ALA A 306 -22.71 -17.32 -11.80
N GLY A 307 -23.97 -17.52 -11.41
CA GLY A 307 -24.43 -18.66 -10.62
C GLY A 307 -25.80 -18.41 -9.99
N GLU A 308 -26.21 -17.15 -9.89
CA GLU A 308 -27.56 -16.76 -9.50
C GLU A 308 -28.54 -16.95 -10.67
N LYS A 309 -28.77 -18.20 -11.07
CA LYS A 309 -30.01 -18.57 -11.73
C LYS A 309 -31.04 -18.78 -10.62
N THR A 310 -32.12 -18.01 -10.72
CA THR A 310 -33.38 -18.15 -9.99
C THR A 310 -33.69 -19.61 -9.66
N GLN A 311 -33.94 -19.86 -8.37
CA GLN A 311 -34.62 -21.03 -7.79
C GLN A 311 -33.92 -22.40 -7.92
N GLY A 312 -33.47 -22.93 -6.77
CA GLY A 312 -33.45 -24.38 -6.53
C GLY A 312 -32.24 -25.22 -6.99
N ARG A 313 -30.98 -24.80 -6.74
CA ARG A 313 -29.83 -25.74 -6.83
C ARG A 313 -29.03 -25.86 -5.52
N PRO A 314 -28.54 -27.08 -5.18
CA PRO A 314 -27.90 -27.34 -3.89
C PRO A 314 -26.58 -26.56 -3.73
N LYS A 315 -26.37 -26.02 -2.51
CA LYS A 315 -25.20 -25.20 -2.10
C LYS A 315 -23.83 -25.80 -2.47
N ASN A 316 -23.74 -27.12 -2.67
CA ASN A 316 -22.50 -27.84 -3.00
C ASN A 316 -21.93 -27.48 -4.38
N ASN A 317 -22.78 -27.08 -5.35
CA ASN A 317 -22.32 -26.75 -6.70
C ASN A 317 -21.80 -25.31 -6.82
N LEU A 318 -22.32 -24.39 -5.99
CA LEU A 318 -21.90 -22.98 -6.00
C LEU A 318 -20.45 -22.81 -5.51
N GLN A 319 -20.08 -23.52 -4.44
CA GLN A 319 -18.69 -23.55 -3.97
C GLN A 319 -17.73 -24.14 -5.02
N THR A 320 -18.22 -25.05 -5.87
CA THR A 320 -17.40 -25.71 -6.89
C THR A 320 -17.20 -24.81 -8.12
N LEU A 321 -18.17 -23.96 -8.45
CA LEU A 321 -18.05 -22.93 -9.49
C LEU A 321 -17.18 -21.75 -9.05
N GLU A 322 -17.29 -21.29 -7.80
CA GLU A 322 -16.39 -20.26 -7.24
C GLU A 322 -14.93 -20.75 -7.22
N ARG A 323 -14.73 -22.04 -6.88
CA ARG A 323 -13.43 -22.73 -6.99
C ARG A 323 -12.85 -22.66 -8.39
N LEU A 324 -13.67 -22.89 -9.40
CA LEU A 324 -13.26 -22.87 -10.80
C LEU A 324 -12.99 -21.45 -11.28
N SER A 325 -13.80 -20.46 -10.88
CA SER A 325 -13.64 -19.05 -11.27
C SER A 325 -12.37 -18.42 -10.68
N CYS A 326 -12.13 -18.54 -9.36
CA CYS A 326 -10.88 -18.00 -8.79
C CYS A 326 -9.63 -18.80 -9.26
N ARG A 327 -9.74 -20.12 -9.53
CA ARG A 327 -8.65 -20.87 -10.19
C ARG A 327 -8.41 -20.43 -11.64
N ARG A 328 -9.47 -20.13 -12.41
CA ARG A 328 -9.38 -19.72 -13.81
C ARG A 328 -8.85 -18.29 -13.93
N GLY A 329 -9.21 -17.39 -13.01
CA GLY A 329 -8.58 -16.08 -12.85
C GLY A 329 -7.08 -16.16 -12.55
N LYS A 330 -6.68 -17.00 -11.58
CA LYS A 330 -5.26 -17.25 -11.28
C LYS A 330 -4.50 -17.88 -12.46
N ARG A 331 -5.11 -18.80 -13.22
CA ARG A 331 -4.48 -19.40 -14.42
C ARG A 331 -4.39 -18.44 -15.61
N PHE A 332 -5.43 -17.65 -15.87
CA PHE A 332 -5.43 -16.68 -16.96
C PHE A 332 -4.32 -15.64 -16.75
N PHE A 333 -4.14 -15.18 -15.51
CA PHE A 333 -3.09 -14.23 -15.18
C PHE A 333 -1.69 -14.86 -15.12
N SER A 334 -1.57 -16.11 -14.66
CA SER A 334 -0.32 -16.87 -14.78
C SER A 334 0.14 -17.03 -16.24
N MET A 335 -0.80 -17.19 -17.18
CA MET A 335 -0.50 -17.21 -18.61
C MET A 335 -0.14 -15.82 -19.15
N LEU A 336 -0.70 -14.75 -18.58
CA LEU A 336 -0.32 -13.38 -18.91
C LEU A 336 1.11 -13.06 -18.44
N LEU A 337 1.48 -13.53 -17.24
CA LEU A 337 2.83 -13.38 -16.66
C LEU A 337 3.92 -14.13 -17.44
N GLN A 338 3.57 -15.22 -18.13
CA GLN A 338 4.49 -15.96 -19.01
C GLN A 338 4.69 -15.30 -20.37
N ARG A 339 3.93 -14.24 -20.69
CA ARG A 339 4.02 -13.52 -21.97
C ARG A 339 4.66 -12.12 -21.86
N ILE A 340 5.05 -11.72 -20.65
CA ILE A 340 5.85 -10.51 -20.37
C ILE A 340 7.29 -10.96 -20.22
#